data_AF-A0AA39QF86-F1
#
_entry.id   AF-A0AA39QF86-F1
#
_cell.length_a   1.000
_cell.length_b   1.000
_cell.length_c   1.000
_cell.angle_alpha   90.00
_cell.angle_beta   90.00
_cell.angle_gamma   90.00
#
_symmetry.space_group_name_H-M   'P 1'
#
loop_
_entity.id
_entity.type
_entity.pdbx_description
1 polymer ?
#
loop_
_entity_poly.entity_id
_entity_poly.type
_entity_poly.pdbx_seq_one_letter_code
_entity_poly.pdbx_strand_id
1 'polypeptide(L)'
;MDALTTTLGTHRLRNPFLASLLENFVTNEYDFGTAHSYLRQIWYTDNWGTIQDEFLTRQEKDREERRAALVGNRIINPRLPPRRVWDLYSNRVVPWWLMRKDSWPSRPISHAWMDEKDRTVVWTPINGKEWPVPIPKDADLNLIRIEMLNLGLEYTWLDVLCLRQEGGRREDLCAEEWKLDVPTIGRVYHGRKVVCYLSGLGRPLTLKEGDLDSDRSWFRRAWTLQEVGWQRVISGDTPDGPLHAKCTEDGEYETELLTRFYRRLELTICDFSQLPIALAEMRNRVSTNPVDRIAGLAFLLWSKSIPAYYERASLEDAWTALVHSMDKHSRAELFVTCAEPGDGGIKWRPSWEQVMMKPLLPYWADLGEGIDRNETGDEDWCDARCIKGFVQGLAVVEGGDRHGKFIVDRDDGIWQFKITAAHKYPIPEDIYTLIYFFCNDDSNACVIGRSLPGGRFEKVSVLKMSNWNLRDITEEH
;
A
#
# COMPACT_ATOMS: atom_id res chain seq x y z
N MET A 1 23.57 -17.48 32.96
CA MET A 1 24.11 -18.78 32.50
C MET A 1 23.18 -19.92 32.84
N ASP A 2 22.80 -20.13 34.10
CA ASP A 2 22.02 -21.31 34.53
C ASP A 2 20.66 -21.52 33.85
N ALA A 3 19.91 -20.45 33.54
CA ALA A 3 18.65 -20.56 32.79
C ALA A 3 18.89 -21.02 31.34
N LEU A 4 19.91 -20.48 30.66
CA LEU A 4 20.34 -20.93 29.32
C LEU A 4 20.77 -22.39 29.40
N THR A 5 21.62 -22.75 30.36
CA THR A 5 22.08 -24.12 30.58
C THR A 5 20.93 -25.13 30.78
N THR A 6 19.86 -24.71 31.46
CA THR A 6 18.65 -25.53 31.67
C THR A 6 17.84 -25.70 30.39
N THR A 7 17.67 -24.64 29.60
CA THR A 7 16.95 -24.69 28.31
C THR A 7 17.77 -25.39 27.21
N LEU A 8 19.11 -25.29 27.25
CA LEU A 8 20.04 -25.77 26.22
C LEU A 8 20.35 -27.28 26.29
N GLY A 9 20.02 -27.95 27.40
CA GLY A 9 20.43 -29.33 27.64
C GLY A 9 21.93 -29.43 27.96
N THR A 10 22.27 -29.94 29.14
CA THR A 10 23.61 -29.94 29.74
C THR A 10 24.72 -30.61 28.92
N HIS A 11 24.39 -31.43 27.91
CA HIS A 11 25.37 -32.22 27.16
C HIS A 11 26.08 -31.44 26.03
N ARG A 12 25.54 -30.30 25.55
CA ARG A 12 26.09 -29.55 24.40
C ARG A 12 27.01 -28.38 24.76
N LEU A 13 27.06 -27.98 26.03
CA LEU A 13 27.95 -26.91 26.53
C LEU A 13 29.45 -27.26 26.49
N ARG A 14 29.81 -28.52 26.15
CA ARG A 14 31.21 -28.93 25.92
C ARG A 14 31.75 -28.51 24.54
N ASN A 15 30.93 -27.86 23.69
CA ASN A 15 31.39 -27.33 22.42
C ASN A 15 32.10 -25.97 22.63
N PRO A 16 33.41 -25.85 22.35
CA PRO A 16 34.17 -24.61 22.57
C PRO A 16 33.65 -23.42 21.75
N PHE A 17 33.02 -23.68 20.60
CA PHE A 17 32.43 -22.62 19.76
C PHE A 17 31.16 -22.04 20.39
N LEU A 18 30.36 -22.86 21.09
CA LEU A 18 29.19 -22.37 21.84
C LEU A 18 29.62 -21.51 23.03
N ALA A 19 30.69 -21.91 23.74
CA ALA A 19 31.24 -21.12 24.85
C ALA A 19 31.71 -19.74 24.39
N SER A 20 32.51 -19.67 23.31
CA SER A 20 32.95 -18.40 22.71
C SER A 20 31.78 -17.51 22.26
N LEU A 21 30.74 -18.10 21.66
CA LEU A 21 29.55 -17.36 21.28
C LEU A 21 28.78 -16.79 22.49
N LEU A 22 28.65 -17.57 23.56
CA LEU A 22 28.01 -17.11 24.80
C LEU A 22 28.83 -16.00 25.48
N GLU A 23 30.16 -16.12 25.50
CA GLU A 23 31.07 -15.07 25.99
C GLU A 23 30.91 -13.78 25.18
N ASN A 24 30.77 -13.88 23.85
CA ASN A 24 30.49 -12.74 22.99
C ASN A 24 29.14 -12.08 23.35
N PHE A 25 28.08 -12.85 23.58
CA PHE A 25 26.79 -12.30 24.01
C PHE A 25 26.87 -11.60 25.37
N VAL A 26 27.62 -12.16 26.32
CA VAL A 26 27.87 -11.52 27.62
C VAL A 26 28.65 -10.21 27.44
N THR A 27 29.68 -10.22 26.60
CA THR A 27 30.51 -9.04 26.31
C THR A 27 29.72 -7.91 25.66
N ASN A 28 28.74 -8.25 24.81
CA ASN A 28 27.84 -7.28 24.19
C ASN A 28 26.60 -6.96 25.05
N GLU A 29 26.56 -7.40 26.31
CA GLU A 29 25.48 -7.16 27.26
C GLU A 29 24.09 -7.62 26.76
N TYR A 30 24.05 -8.70 25.98
CA TYR A 30 22.79 -9.23 25.47
C TYR A 30 21.96 -9.84 26.60
N ASP A 31 20.68 -9.48 26.64
CA ASP A 31 19.74 -10.16 27.52
C ASP A 31 19.46 -11.60 27.03
N PHE A 32 18.87 -12.41 27.92
CA PHE A 32 18.57 -13.82 27.61
C PHE A 32 17.70 -13.97 26.35
N GLY A 33 16.71 -13.09 26.18
CA GLY A 33 15.81 -13.15 25.03
C GLY A 33 16.59 -12.97 23.73
N THR A 34 17.42 -11.93 23.66
CA THR A 34 18.27 -11.64 22.50
C THR A 34 19.23 -12.79 22.24
N ALA A 35 19.97 -13.27 23.25
CA ALA A 35 20.86 -14.41 23.11
C ALA A 35 20.12 -15.67 22.62
N HIS A 36 18.93 -15.94 23.16
CA HIS A 36 18.08 -17.04 22.75
C HIS A 36 17.64 -16.92 21.28
N SER A 37 17.28 -15.72 20.80
CA SER A 37 16.91 -15.52 19.38
C SER A 37 18.06 -15.88 18.43
N TYR A 38 19.29 -15.49 18.76
CA TYR A 38 20.48 -15.83 17.96
C TYR A 38 20.74 -17.35 17.98
N LEU A 39 20.66 -17.98 19.15
CA LEU A 39 20.92 -19.42 19.32
C LEU A 39 19.87 -20.29 18.63
N ARG A 40 18.60 -19.86 18.61
CA ARG A 40 17.50 -20.65 18.02
C ARG A 40 17.69 -20.95 16.54
N GLN A 41 18.32 -20.05 15.80
CA GLN A 41 18.53 -20.19 14.36
C GLN A 41 19.56 -21.25 14.02
N ILE A 42 20.51 -21.45 14.91
CA ILE A 42 21.69 -22.30 14.73
C ILE A 42 21.58 -23.61 15.53
N TRP A 43 20.49 -23.82 16.26
CA TRP A 43 20.31 -25.00 17.11
C TRP A 43 20.48 -26.35 16.39
N TYR A 44 20.15 -26.36 15.10
CA TYR A 44 20.19 -27.52 14.23
C TYR A 44 21.36 -27.48 13.23
N THR A 45 22.33 -26.57 13.40
CA THR A 45 23.54 -26.57 12.58
C THR A 45 24.60 -27.48 13.19
N ASP A 46 25.26 -28.27 12.35
CA ASP A 46 26.37 -29.12 12.76
C ASP A 46 27.70 -28.35 12.78
N ASN A 47 27.77 -27.19 12.11
CA ASN A 47 28.99 -26.41 11.95
C ASN A 47 29.00 -25.15 12.83
N TRP A 48 29.33 -25.30 14.11
CA TRP A 48 29.37 -24.19 15.07
C TRP A 48 30.55 -23.23 14.88
N GLY A 49 31.61 -23.67 14.19
CA GLY A 49 32.84 -22.89 14.03
C GLY A 49 32.72 -21.70 13.08
N THR A 50 31.77 -21.74 12.13
CA THR A 50 31.61 -20.70 11.09
C THR A 50 30.43 -19.77 11.32
N ILE A 51 29.71 -19.91 12.44
CA ILE A 51 28.44 -19.20 12.68
C ILE A 51 28.63 -17.69 12.79
N GLN A 52 29.69 -17.25 13.48
CA GLN A 52 29.96 -15.82 13.65
C GLN A 52 30.23 -15.16 12.30
N ASP A 53 31.05 -15.80 11.46
CA ASP A 53 31.33 -15.34 10.09
C ASP A 53 30.06 -15.32 9.23
N GLU A 54 29.19 -16.33 9.39
CA GLU A 54 27.91 -16.38 8.70
C GLU A 54 26.98 -15.24 9.12
N PHE A 55 26.89 -14.93 10.42
CA PHE A 55 26.11 -13.78 10.90
C PHE A 55 26.64 -12.46 10.37
N LEU A 56 27.96 -12.25 10.39
CA LEU A 56 28.59 -11.05 9.81
C LEU A 56 28.28 -10.94 8.30
N THR A 57 28.39 -12.04 7.56
CA THR A 57 28.09 -12.09 6.13
C THR A 57 26.62 -11.74 5.85
N ARG A 58 25.68 -12.31 6.61
CA ARG A 58 24.24 -12.02 6.46
C ARG A 58 23.90 -10.58 6.82
N GLN A 59 24.50 -10.06 7.89
CA GLN A 59 24.31 -8.68 8.33
C GLN A 59 24.82 -7.68 7.29
N GLU A 60 26.03 -7.89 6.76
CA GLU A 60 26.59 -6.99 5.75
C GLU A 60 25.79 -7.07 4.45
N LYS A 61 25.36 -8.27 4.05
CA LYS A 61 24.49 -8.43 2.89
C LYS A 61 23.16 -7.67 3.02
N ASP A 62 22.47 -7.75 4.17
CA ASP A 62 21.23 -6.97 4.39
C ASP A 62 21.50 -5.46 4.34
N ARG A 63 22.64 -5.01 4.89
CA ARG A 63 23.04 -3.60 4.82
C ARG A 63 23.31 -3.14 3.38
N GLU A 64 24.02 -3.95 2.60
CA GLU A 64 24.30 -3.69 1.18
C GLU A 64 23.01 -3.66 0.35
N GLU A 65 22.13 -4.66 0.52
CA GLU A 65 20.84 -4.73 -0.19
C GLU A 65 19.97 -3.50 0.10
N ARG A 66 19.89 -3.05 1.36
CA ARG A 66 19.14 -1.85 1.73
C ARG A 66 19.75 -0.57 1.20
N ARG A 67 21.09 -0.46 1.18
CA ARG A 67 21.79 0.68 0.58
C ARG A 67 21.57 0.73 -0.93
N ALA A 68 21.65 -0.41 -1.60
CA ALA A 68 21.44 -0.53 -3.04
C ALA A 68 19.98 -0.29 -3.46
N ALA A 69 19.02 -0.58 -2.56
CA ALA A 69 17.60 -0.40 -2.87
C ALA A 69 17.15 1.06 -2.95
N LEU A 70 17.88 2.00 -2.33
CA LEU A 70 17.56 3.43 -2.33
C LEU A 70 18.56 4.20 -3.19
N VAL A 71 18.11 4.71 -4.34
CA VAL A 71 18.92 5.52 -5.27
C VAL A 71 18.29 6.91 -5.36
N GLY A 72 18.98 7.91 -4.82
CA GLY A 72 18.41 9.25 -4.67
C GLY A 72 17.14 9.22 -3.81
N ASN A 73 16.02 9.67 -4.38
CA ASN A 73 14.71 9.70 -3.70
C ASN A 73 13.80 8.54 -4.12
N ARG A 74 14.34 7.48 -4.73
CA ARG A 74 13.58 6.38 -5.30
C ARG A 74 14.05 5.03 -4.75
N ILE A 75 13.11 4.21 -4.33
CA ILE A 75 13.33 2.83 -3.94
C ILE A 75 13.20 1.97 -5.19
N ILE A 76 14.32 1.53 -5.74
CA ILE A 76 14.38 0.73 -6.98
C ILE A 76 14.07 -0.76 -6.75
N ASN A 77 14.14 -1.21 -5.49
CA ASN A 77 13.75 -2.56 -5.09
C ASN A 77 12.76 -2.50 -3.92
N PRO A 78 11.45 -2.38 -4.19
CA PRO A 78 10.43 -2.37 -3.14
C PRO A 78 10.22 -3.75 -2.51
N ARG A 79 10.82 -4.82 -3.04
CA ARG A 79 10.57 -6.20 -2.59
C ARG A 79 11.43 -6.63 -1.40
N LEU A 80 12.12 -5.68 -0.77
CA LEU A 80 12.95 -5.94 0.40
C LEU A 80 12.15 -6.57 1.54
N PRO A 81 12.78 -7.47 2.31
CA PRO A 81 12.21 -7.92 3.57
C PRO A 81 12.10 -6.77 4.59
N PRO A 82 11.19 -6.89 5.57
CA PRO A 82 11.15 -5.96 6.69
C PRO A 82 12.53 -5.92 7.37
N ARG A 83 12.93 -4.77 7.95
CA ARG A 83 14.22 -4.67 8.65
C ARG A 83 14.28 -5.55 9.89
N ARG A 84 13.15 -5.68 10.58
CA ARG A 84 13.02 -6.40 11.84
C ARG A 84 11.72 -7.19 11.87
N VAL A 85 11.70 -8.23 12.68
CA VAL A 85 10.52 -9.06 12.95
C VAL A 85 10.39 -9.30 14.44
N TRP A 86 9.18 -9.60 14.90
CA TRP A 86 8.96 -10.04 16.27
C TRP A 86 9.06 -11.56 16.34
N ASP A 87 10.13 -12.03 16.98
CA ASP A 87 10.28 -13.42 17.37
C ASP A 87 9.45 -13.71 18.63
N LEU A 88 8.39 -14.50 18.44
CA LEU A 88 7.42 -14.80 19.48
C LEU A 88 7.98 -15.79 20.51
N TYR A 89 8.96 -16.63 20.19
CA TYR A 89 9.50 -17.58 21.19
C TYR A 89 10.46 -16.89 22.15
N SER A 90 11.36 -16.04 21.64
CA SER A 90 12.25 -15.23 22.49
C SER A 90 11.58 -13.97 23.06
N ASN A 91 10.42 -13.59 22.52
CA ASN A 91 9.76 -12.33 22.80
C ASN A 91 10.67 -11.11 22.55
N ARG A 92 11.38 -11.12 21.41
CA ARG A 92 12.28 -10.05 21.00
C ARG A 92 12.04 -9.65 19.55
N VAL A 93 12.18 -8.37 19.27
CA VAL A 93 12.30 -7.85 17.92
C VAL A 93 13.74 -8.05 17.49
N VAL A 94 13.92 -8.76 16.39
CA VAL A 94 15.23 -9.13 15.88
C VAL A 94 15.38 -8.71 14.42
N PRO A 95 16.60 -8.40 13.97
CA PRO A 95 16.86 -8.16 12.56
C PRO A 95 16.42 -9.32 11.67
N TRP A 96 15.88 -9.00 10.50
CA TRP A 96 15.40 -10.00 9.53
C TRP A 96 16.48 -10.99 9.10
N TRP A 97 17.71 -10.53 8.90
CA TRP A 97 18.82 -11.37 8.44
C TRP A 97 19.21 -12.50 9.42
N LEU A 98 18.74 -12.44 10.68
CA LEU A 98 18.89 -13.54 11.62
C LEU A 98 17.98 -14.71 11.30
N MET A 99 16.85 -14.48 10.62
CA MET A 99 15.89 -15.52 10.31
C MET A 99 16.47 -16.57 9.37
N ARG A 100 16.06 -17.84 9.55
CA ARG A 100 16.27 -18.89 8.55
C ARG A 100 15.60 -18.51 7.23
N LYS A 101 16.25 -18.83 6.11
CA LYS A 101 15.81 -18.49 4.75
C LYS A 101 14.38 -18.92 4.42
N ASP A 102 13.87 -19.94 5.10
CA ASP A 102 12.57 -20.55 4.80
C ASP A 102 11.43 -20.00 5.70
N SER A 103 11.73 -19.06 6.59
CA SER A 103 10.84 -18.65 7.69
C SER A 103 10.19 -17.27 7.50
N TRP A 104 9.74 -16.88 6.29
CA TRP A 104 9.08 -15.57 6.10
C TRP A 104 7.97 -15.33 7.13
N PRO A 105 7.80 -14.10 7.68
CA PRO A 105 6.85 -13.85 8.75
C PRO A 105 5.48 -14.15 8.17
N SER A 106 4.90 -15.24 8.65
CA SER A 106 3.83 -15.91 7.91
C SER A 106 2.53 -15.14 8.02
N ARG A 107 2.38 -14.32 9.08
CA ARG A 107 1.21 -13.48 9.33
C ARG A 107 1.57 -12.17 10.04
N PRO A 108 1.62 -11.02 9.34
CA PRO A 108 1.73 -9.72 9.99
C PRO A 108 0.42 -9.32 10.66
N ILE A 109 0.51 -8.39 11.61
CA ILE A 109 -0.64 -7.87 12.37
C ILE A 109 -1.02 -6.52 11.80
N SER A 110 -2.27 -6.35 11.40
CA SER A 110 -2.89 -5.05 11.12
C SER A 110 -3.87 -4.71 12.22
N HIS A 111 -3.99 -3.44 12.59
CA HIS A 111 -4.85 -3.06 13.71
C HIS A 111 -5.43 -1.66 13.57
N ALA A 112 -6.57 -1.42 14.22
CA ALA A 112 -7.11 -0.08 14.38
C ALA A 112 -6.23 0.76 15.32
N TRP A 113 -6.27 2.07 15.13
CA TRP A 113 -5.54 3.03 15.95
C TRP A 113 -6.46 3.54 17.07
N MET A 114 -5.97 3.68 18.30
CA MET A 114 -6.74 4.25 19.43
C MET A 114 -6.43 5.73 19.67
N ASP A 115 -7.38 6.52 20.18
CA ASP A 115 -7.10 7.92 20.53
C ASP A 115 -5.91 8.05 21.48
N GLU A 116 -5.19 9.17 21.42
CA GLU A 116 -4.03 9.41 22.30
C GLU A 116 -4.39 9.27 23.79
N LYS A 117 -5.59 9.75 24.19
CA LYS A 117 -6.12 9.59 25.54
C LYS A 117 -6.36 8.13 25.94
N ASP A 118 -6.55 7.22 25.00
CA ASP A 118 -6.84 5.79 25.20
C ASP A 118 -5.61 4.92 24.93
N ARG A 119 -4.48 5.55 24.61
CA ARG A 119 -3.18 4.90 24.44
C ARG A 119 -2.28 5.14 25.64
N THR A 120 -1.33 4.23 25.79
CA THR A 120 -0.17 4.39 26.66
C THR A 120 1.08 4.11 25.87
N VAL A 121 2.17 4.75 26.26
CA VAL A 121 3.48 4.57 25.65
C VAL A 121 4.32 3.67 26.53
N VAL A 122 4.73 2.52 26.01
CA VAL A 122 5.43 1.49 26.77
C VAL A 122 6.87 1.36 26.31
N TRP A 123 7.80 1.41 27.26
CA TRP A 123 9.20 1.04 27.05
C TRP A 123 9.39 -0.44 27.38
N THR A 124 9.51 -1.25 26.35
CA THR A 124 9.50 -2.71 26.49
C THR A 124 10.87 -3.31 26.16
N PRO A 125 11.32 -4.37 26.87
CA PRO A 125 12.50 -5.12 26.46
C PRO A 125 12.30 -5.86 25.13
N ILE A 126 11.06 -5.98 24.63
CA ILE A 126 10.76 -6.65 23.35
C ILE A 126 11.56 -6.03 22.21
N ASN A 127 11.61 -4.69 22.09
CA ASN A 127 12.44 -3.98 21.11
C ASN A 127 13.76 -3.47 21.71
N GLY A 128 14.25 -4.10 22.78
CA GLY A 128 15.47 -3.67 23.47
C GLY A 128 15.36 -2.30 24.16
N LYS A 129 14.14 -1.78 24.38
CA LYS A 129 13.88 -0.42 24.84
C LYS A 129 14.54 0.64 23.94
N GLU A 130 14.67 0.35 22.65
CA GLU A 130 15.26 1.30 21.71
C GLU A 130 14.30 2.45 21.36
N TRP A 131 12.99 2.20 21.30
CA TRP A 131 11.97 3.21 21.06
C TRP A 131 10.69 2.93 21.87
N PRO A 132 9.88 3.97 22.14
CA PRO A 132 8.58 3.82 22.76
C PRO A 132 7.60 3.05 21.86
N VAL A 133 6.73 2.24 22.47
CA VAL A 133 5.70 1.47 21.75
C VAL A 133 4.31 1.96 22.16
N PRO A 134 3.57 2.64 21.27
CA PRO A 134 2.20 3.08 21.56
C PRO A 134 1.22 1.91 21.44
N ILE A 135 0.52 1.58 22.53
CA ILE A 135 -0.52 0.55 22.57
C ILE A 135 -1.76 1.05 23.31
N PRO A 136 -2.94 0.42 23.14
CA PRO A 136 -4.11 0.74 23.96
C PRO A 136 -3.82 0.54 25.46
N LYS A 137 -4.41 1.37 26.33
CA LYS A 137 -4.22 1.29 27.78
C LYS A 137 -4.64 -0.05 28.39
N ASP A 138 -5.61 -0.70 27.76
CA ASP A 138 -6.20 -1.99 28.13
C ASP A 138 -5.55 -3.17 27.40
N ALA A 139 -4.51 -2.96 26.60
CA ALA A 139 -3.82 -4.01 25.86
C ALA A 139 -2.54 -4.49 26.57
N ASP A 140 -2.21 -5.77 26.40
CA ASP A 140 -0.95 -6.38 26.84
C ASP A 140 -0.27 -7.09 25.66
N LEU A 141 0.96 -6.69 25.36
CA LEU A 141 1.79 -7.31 24.32
C LEU A 141 2.02 -8.81 24.57
N ASN A 142 2.03 -9.28 25.82
CA ASN A 142 2.15 -10.70 26.12
C ASN A 142 0.88 -11.48 25.76
N LEU A 143 -0.31 -10.89 25.91
CA LEU A 143 -1.55 -11.54 25.49
C LEU A 143 -1.64 -11.64 23.96
N ILE A 144 -1.26 -10.56 23.25
CA ILE A 144 -1.14 -10.57 21.79
C ILE A 144 -0.16 -11.66 21.36
N ARG A 145 1.01 -11.75 22.01
CA ARG A 145 1.99 -12.80 21.75
C ARG A 145 1.40 -14.20 21.94
N ILE A 146 0.69 -14.45 23.05
CA ILE A 146 0.04 -15.75 23.33
C ILE A 146 -0.98 -16.08 22.24
N GLU A 147 -1.79 -15.12 21.82
CA GLU A 147 -2.74 -15.30 20.72
C GLU A 147 -2.01 -15.70 19.42
N MET A 148 -0.89 -15.03 19.09
CA MET A 148 -0.11 -15.36 17.90
C MET A 148 0.56 -16.75 18.00
N LEU A 149 1.03 -17.13 19.18
CA LEU A 149 1.58 -18.47 19.45
C LEU A 149 0.50 -19.55 19.27
N ASN A 150 -0.73 -19.30 19.73
CA ASN A 150 -1.86 -20.23 19.55
C ASN A 150 -2.26 -20.39 18.07
N LEU A 151 -1.96 -19.40 17.23
CA LEU A 151 -2.09 -19.49 15.77
C LEU A 151 -0.94 -20.28 15.11
N GLY A 152 0.01 -20.81 15.90
CA GLY A 152 1.16 -21.58 15.45
C GLY A 152 2.30 -20.72 14.86
N LEU A 153 2.37 -19.43 15.23
CA LEU A 153 3.36 -18.52 14.68
C LEU A 153 4.65 -18.53 15.51
N GLU A 154 5.79 -18.62 14.82
CA GLU A 154 7.11 -18.39 15.42
C GLU A 154 7.56 -16.94 15.32
N TYR A 155 7.24 -16.30 14.20
CA TYR A 155 7.57 -14.92 13.90
C TYR A 155 6.35 -14.19 13.37
N THR A 156 6.20 -12.94 13.75
CA THR A 156 5.20 -12.03 13.21
C THR A 156 5.83 -10.66 12.95
N TRP A 157 5.08 -9.76 12.34
CA TRP A 157 5.45 -8.37 12.17
C TRP A 157 4.34 -7.50 12.71
N LEU A 158 4.71 -6.56 13.57
CA LEU A 158 3.83 -5.56 14.16
C LEU A 158 4.54 -4.22 14.02
N ASP A 159 3.94 -3.28 13.29
CA ASP A 159 4.49 -1.96 12.96
C ASP A 159 5.08 -1.23 14.18
N VAL A 160 4.31 -1.10 15.26
CA VAL A 160 4.72 -0.39 16.48
C VAL A 160 5.92 -1.03 17.20
N LEU A 161 6.21 -2.32 16.93
CA LEU A 161 7.35 -3.04 17.47
C LEU A 161 8.52 -3.14 16.49
N CYS A 162 8.25 -3.36 15.20
CA CYS A 162 9.27 -3.70 14.22
C CYS A 162 9.81 -2.48 13.46
N LEU A 163 9.03 -1.40 13.38
CA LEU A 163 9.49 -0.11 12.87
C LEU A 163 9.94 0.77 14.04
N ARG A 164 11.05 1.47 13.84
CA ARG A 164 11.51 2.48 14.79
C ARG A 164 10.46 3.58 14.90
N GLN A 165 10.11 3.95 16.14
CA GLN A 165 9.16 5.01 16.45
C GLN A 165 9.90 6.27 16.92
N GLU A 166 9.24 7.42 16.84
CA GLU A 166 9.74 8.70 17.35
C GLU A 166 9.96 8.68 18.88
N GLY A 167 10.82 9.58 19.39
CA GLY A 167 11.10 9.67 20.83
C GLY A 167 11.97 8.54 21.39
N GLY A 168 12.57 7.73 20.52
CA GLY A 168 13.50 6.65 20.86
C GLY A 168 14.95 7.09 21.00
N ARG A 169 15.81 6.14 21.41
CA ARG A 169 17.27 6.29 21.26
C ARG A 169 17.62 6.31 19.78
N ARG A 170 18.64 7.10 19.42
CA ARG A 170 19.13 7.24 18.04
C ARG A 170 18.03 7.70 17.08
N GLU A 171 17.37 8.78 17.45
CA GLU A 171 16.33 9.43 16.63
C GLU A 171 16.86 9.87 15.25
N ASP A 172 18.17 10.12 15.13
CA ASP A 172 18.87 10.30 13.85
C ASP A 172 18.63 9.16 12.86
N LEU A 173 18.49 7.92 13.35
CA LEU A 173 18.22 6.75 12.52
C LEU A 173 16.75 6.61 12.13
N CYS A 174 15.83 7.26 12.84
CA CYS A 174 14.39 7.15 12.57
C CYS A 174 14.06 7.63 11.16
N ALA A 175 14.44 8.89 10.86
CA ALA A 175 14.22 9.48 9.55
C ALA A 175 14.93 8.71 8.42
N GLU A 176 16.15 8.22 8.65
CA GLU A 176 16.90 7.45 7.65
C GLU A 176 16.32 6.06 7.40
N GLU A 177 15.87 5.36 8.44
CA GLU A 177 15.18 4.07 8.29
C GLU A 177 13.83 4.26 7.59
N TRP A 178 13.07 5.30 7.96
CA TRP A 178 11.74 5.56 7.40
C TRP A 178 11.74 5.82 5.91
N LYS A 179 12.78 6.46 5.36
CA LYS A 179 12.91 6.66 3.90
C LYS A 179 12.69 5.38 3.10
N LEU A 180 13.13 4.24 3.63
CA LEU A 180 13.03 2.93 2.99
C LEU A 180 11.92 2.07 3.60
N ASP A 181 11.84 2.01 4.93
CA ASP A 181 11.04 1.00 5.63
C ASP A 181 9.55 1.36 5.64
N VAL A 182 9.18 2.65 5.67
CA VAL A 182 7.76 3.08 5.68
C VAL A 182 7.09 2.84 4.32
N PRO A 183 7.67 3.23 3.16
CA PRO A 183 7.10 2.91 1.87
C PRO A 183 6.98 1.41 1.63
N THR A 184 7.87 0.60 2.21
CA THR A 184 7.92 -0.85 2.00
C THR A 184 7.03 -1.68 2.94
N ILE A 185 6.22 -1.04 3.80
CA ILE A 185 5.26 -1.73 4.67
C ILE A 185 4.35 -2.67 3.86
N GLY A 186 3.83 -2.22 2.71
CA GLY A 186 2.94 -3.03 1.88
C GLY A 186 3.55 -4.39 1.49
N ARG A 187 4.88 -4.49 1.34
CA ARG A 187 5.58 -5.75 1.06
C ARG A 187 5.40 -6.80 2.15
N VAL A 188 5.25 -6.36 3.40
CA VAL A 188 5.06 -7.25 4.55
C VAL A 188 3.71 -7.95 4.47
N TYR A 189 2.67 -7.25 4.03
CA TYR A 189 1.28 -7.74 3.98
C TYR A 189 0.91 -8.39 2.65
N HIS A 190 1.54 -7.95 1.55
CA HIS A 190 1.21 -8.37 0.21
C HIS A 190 1.30 -9.89 0.01
N GLY A 191 0.19 -10.52 -0.39
CA GLY A 191 0.09 -11.96 -0.62
C GLY A 191 0.21 -12.80 0.67
N ARG A 192 0.04 -12.19 1.85
CA ARG A 192 0.12 -12.88 3.15
C ARG A 192 -1.26 -13.05 3.78
N LYS A 193 -1.33 -13.96 4.76
CA LYS A 193 -2.47 -14.08 5.64
C LYS A 193 -2.28 -13.09 6.79
N VAL A 194 -3.16 -12.13 6.98
CA VAL A 194 -3.01 -11.04 7.95
C VAL A 194 -3.87 -11.30 9.17
N VAL A 195 -3.35 -10.98 10.35
CA VAL A 195 -4.13 -10.96 11.59
C VAL A 195 -4.65 -9.55 11.80
N CYS A 196 -5.96 -9.37 11.91
CA CYS A 196 -6.60 -8.06 11.98
C CYS A 196 -7.28 -7.82 13.34
N TYR A 197 -6.82 -6.82 14.08
CA TYR A 197 -7.52 -6.29 15.26
C TYR A 197 -8.36 -5.07 14.86
N LEU A 198 -9.64 -5.28 14.54
CA LEU A 198 -10.49 -4.22 13.98
C LEU A 198 -10.92 -3.16 15.01
N SER A 199 -10.96 -3.51 16.30
CA SER A 199 -11.38 -2.62 17.40
C SER A 199 -10.21 -2.03 18.22
N GLY A 200 -8.98 -2.26 17.78
CA GLY A 200 -7.74 -1.80 18.42
C GLY A 200 -6.82 -2.96 18.78
N LEU A 201 -5.51 -2.73 18.69
CA LEU A 201 -4.49 -3.75 18.92
C LEU A 201 -4.68 -4.48 20.26
N GLY A 202 -4.84 -5.81 20.23
CA GLY A 202 -5.00 -6.64 21.43
C GLY A 202 -6.36 -6.52 22.13
N ARG A 203 -7.33 -5.82 21.55
CA ARG A 203 -8.68 -5.66 22.12
C ARG A 203 -9.65 -6.68 21.51
N PRO A 204 -10.67 -7.11 22.27
CA PRO A 204 -11.79 -7.86 21.72
C PRO A 204 -12.47 -7.11 20.57
N LEU A 205 -12.96 -7.85 19.59
CA LEU A 205 -13.76 -7.32 18.50
C LEU A 205 -15.13 -6.92 19.03
N THR A 206 -15.37 -5.61 19.07
CA THR A 206 -16.66 -5.04 19.43
C THR A 206 -17.19 -4.18 18.30
N LEU A 207 -18.51 -4.18 18.13
CA LEU A 207 -19.20 -3.37 17.13
C LEU A 207 -20.26 -2.51 17.82
N LYS A 208 -20.03 -1.21 17.90
CA LYS A 208 -20.97 -0.21 18.42
C LYS A 208 -21.36 0.79 17.35
N GLU A 209 -22.47 1.49 17.58
CA GLU A 209 -22.92 2.54 16.68
C GLU A 209 -21.84 3.63 16.53
N GLY A 210 -21.56 4.01 15.28
CA GLY A 210 -20.49 4.96 14.95
C GLY A 210 -19.08 4.39 14.86
N ASP A 211 -18.80 3.16 15.32
CA ASP A 211 -17.45 2.58 15.27
C ASP A 211 -16.93 2.46 13.82
N LEU A 212 -17.81 2.12 12.87
CA LEU A 212 -17.45 1.98 11.46
C LEU A 212 -17.01 3.32 10.85
N ASP A 213 -17.71 4.41 11.18
CA ASP A 213 -17.51 5.72 10.57
C ASP A 213 -16.46 6.58 11.30
N SER A 214 -16.07 6.17 12.50
CA SER A 214 -14.98 6.78 13.25
C SER A 214 -13.68 6.78 12.46
N ASP A 215 -12.94 7.90 12.52
CA ASP A 215 -11.58 8.03 11.97
C ASP A 215 -10.57 7.03 12.58
N ARG A 216 -10.95 6.38 13.68
CA ARG A 216 -10.17 5.32 14.35
C ARG A 216 -10.48 3.92 13.84
N SER A 217 -11.58 3.77 13.11
CA SER A 217 -11.98 2.52 12.48
C SER A 217 -10.85 1.95 11.64
N TRP A 218 -10.65 0.64 11.74
CA TRP A 218 -9.71 -0.06 10.86
C TRP A 218 -10.01 0.21 9.37
N PHE A 219 -11.30 0.33 9.00
CA PHE A 219 -11.74 0.64 7.64
C PHE A 219 -11.48 2.09 7.20
N ARG A 220 -11.09 2.98 8.11
CA ARG A 220 -10.87 4.41 7.84
C ARG A 220 -9.40 4.77 7.83
N ARG A 221 -8.48 3.93 8.27
CA ARG A 221 -7.04 4.25 8.23
C ARG A 221 -6.48 4.16 6.81
N ALA A 222 -5.57 5.08 6.46
CA ALA A 222 -4.89 5.08 5.17
C ALA A 222 -4.03 3.83 4.97
N TRP A 223 -3.19 3.52 5.97
CA TRP A 223 -2.27 2.38 5.91
C TRP A 223 -2.99 1.04 5.81
N THR A 224 -4.15 0.87 6.46
CA THR A 224 -4.87 -0.42 6.45
C THR A 224 -5.38 -0.80 5.06
N LEU A 225 -5.45 0.15 4.11
CA LEU A 225 -5.81 -0.15 2.72
C LEU A 225 -4.78 -1.07 2.04
N GLN A 226 -3.49 -0.98 2.39
CA GLN A 226 -2.45 -1.88 1.90
C GLN A 226 -2.12 -3.05 2.85
N GLU A 227 -2.71 -3.07 4.05
CA GLU A 227 -2.45 -4.09 5.08
C GLU A 227 -3.49 -5.23 5.07
N VAL A 228 -4.19 -5.43 3.96
CA VAL A 228 -5.32 -6.37 3.90
C VAL A 228 -4.89 -7.82 3.62
N GLY A 229 -3.77 -8.01 2.92
CA GLY A 229 -3.29 -9.30 2.44
C GLY A 229 -4.29 -10.11 1.60
N TRP A 230 -3.92 -11.35 1.28
CA TRP A 230 -4.76 -12.28 0.50
C TRP A 230 -5.86 -12.94 1.37
N GLN A 231 -5.59 -13.15 2.66
CA GLN A 231 -6.54 -13.75 3.59
C GLN A 231 -6.45 -13.04 4.95
N ARG A 232 -7.57 -12.91 5.68
CA ARG A 232 -7.57 -12.37 7.04
C ARG A 232 -7.92 -13.41 8.09
N VAL A 233 -7.34 -13.25 9.27
CA VAL A 233 -7.80 -13.81 10.55
C VAL A 233 -8.25 -12.62 11.37
N ILE A 234 -9.53 -12.54 11.70
CA ILE A 234 -9.99 -11.50 12.61
C ILE A 234 -9.65 -11.93 14.02
N SER A 235 -8.87 -11.11 14.71
CA SER A 235 -8.41 -11.36 16.08
C SER A 235 -9.28 -10.63 17.10
N GLY A 236 -9.18 -11.07 18.36
CA GLY A 236 -10.09 -10.61 19.41
C GLY A 236 -11.51 -11.15 19.25
N ASP A 237 -11.71 -12.20 18.47
CA ASP A 237 -13.01 -12.85 18.33
C ASP A 237 -13.46 -13.45 19.67
N THR A 238 -14.72 -13.25 20.01
CA THR A 238 -15.33 -13.70 21.28
C THR A 238 -16.65 -14.38 20.95
N PRO A 239 -17.11 -15.37 21.72
CA PRO A 239 -18.36 -16.10 21.42
C PRO A 239 -19.60 -15.23 21.21
N ASP A 240 -19.68 -14.08 21.88
CA ASP A 240 -20.77 -13.10 21.77
C ASP A 240 -20.44 -11.94 20.79
N GLY A 241 -19.37 -12.09 20.02
CA GLY A 241 -18.84 -11.09 19.10
C GLY A 241 -19.59 -11.03 17.77
N PRO A 242 -19.36 -9.97 16.98
CA PRO A 242 -20.12 -9.73 15.76
C PRO A 242 -19.91 -10.79 14.68
N LEU A 243 -18.83 -11.60 14.74
CA LEU A 243 -18.56 -12.67 13.78
C LEU A 243 -19.47 -13.89 13.95
N HIS A 244 -20.09 -14.05 15.11
CA HIS A 244 -21.03 -15.13 15.40
C HIS A 244 -22.50 -14.70 15.29
N ALA A 245 -22.75 -13.46 14.81
CA ALA A 245 -24.09 -12.98 14.56
C ALA A 245 -24.79 -13.86 13.50
N LYS A 246 -26.05 -14.22 13.77
CA LYS A 246 -26.85 -15.01 12.82
C LYS A 246 -27.39 -14.11 11.71
N CYS A 247 -27.38 -14.62 10.49
CA CYS A 247 -28.16 -14.06 9.39
C CYS A 247 -29.43 -14.90 9.15
N THR A 248 -30.44 -14.30 8.52
CA THR A 248 -31.62 -15.01 8.04
C THR A 248 -31.26 -15.95 6.88
N GLU A 249 -32.20 -16.80 6.46
CA GLU A 249 -32.02 -17.67 5.28
C GLU A 249 -31.75 -16.86 4.00
N ASP A 250 -32.23 -15.63 3.94
CA ASP A 250 -32.01 -14.68 2.82
C ASP A 250 -30.66 -13.93 2.92
N GLY A 251 -29.85 -14.21 3.95
CA GLY A 251 -28.54 -13.59 4.16
C GLY A 251 -28.57 -12.20 4.82
N GLU A 252 -29.71 -11.78 5.35
CA GLU A 252 -29.84 -10.49 6.05
C GLU A 252 -29.42 -10.62 7.52
N TYR A 253 -28.66 -9.64 8.02
CA TYR A 253 -28.29 -9.59 9.43
C TYR A 253 -29.36 -8.86 10.25
N GLU A 254 -29.43 -9.20 11.54
CA GLU A 254 -30.41 -8.64 12.49
C GLU A 254 -30.41 -7.11 12.56
N THR A 255 -29.25 -6.48 12.31
CA THR A 255 -29.11 -5.02 12.36
C THR A 255 -28.46 -4.47 11.10
N GLU A 256 -28.85 -3.24 10.72
CA GLU A 256 -28.20 -2.50 9.64
C GLU A 256 -26.69 -2.35 9.89
N LEU A 257 -26.28 -2.15 11.15
CA LEU A 257 -24.89 -2.03 11.55
C LEU A 257 -24.08 -3.30 11.23
N LEU A 258 -24.63 -4.49 11.50
CA LEU A 258 -24.01 -5.76 11.13
C LEU A 258 -23.93 -5.92 9.61
N THR A 259 -25.02 -5.62 8.89
CA THR A 259 -25.02 -5.66 7.41
C THR A 259 -23.94 -4.75 6.83
N ARG A 260 -23.79 -3.53 7.36
CA ARG A 260 -22.72 -2.60 6.96
C ARG A 260 -21.33 -3.11 7.32
N PHE A 261 -21.15 -3.74 8.48
CA PHE A 261 -19.88 -4.33 8.91
C PHE A 261 -19.44 -5.45 7.96
N TYR A 262 -20.31 -6.41 7.67
CA TYR A 262 -20.00 -7.51 6.76
C TYR A 262 -19.77 -7.04 5.33
N ARG A 263 -20.57 -6.07 4.83
CA ARG A 263 -20.32 -5.44 3.52
C ARG A 263 -18.93 -4.81 3.44
N ARG A 264 -18.48 -4.10 4.50
CA ARG A 264 -17.13 -3.52 4.53
C ARG A 264 -16.04 -4.57 4.62
N LEU A 265 -16.24 -5.64 5.37
CA LEU A 265 -15.31 -6.78 5.38
C LEU A 265 -15.18 -7.40 3.99
N GLU A 266 -16.30 -7.59 3.28
CA GLU A 266 -16.30 -8.15 1.93
C GLU A 266 -15.60 -7.23 0.93
N LEU A 267 -15.87 -5.92 0.95
CA LEU A 267 -15.18 -4.95 0.10
C LEU A 267 -13.67 -4.96 0.30
N THR A 268 -13.18 -5.26 1.50
CA THR A 268 -11.74 -5.37 1.72
C THR A 268 -11.12 -6.60 1.03
N ILE A 269 -11.93 -7.62 0.67
CA ILE A 269 -11.49 -8.83 -0.06
C ILE A 269 -11.24 -8.51 -1.54
N CYS A 270 -11.84 -7.44 -2.06
CA CYS A 270 -11.64 -7.02 -3.44
C CYS A 270 -10.18 -6.65 -3.72
N ASP A 271 -9.76 -6.94 -4.95
CA ASP A 271 -8.45 -6.53 -5.44
C ASP A 271 -8.46 -5.02 -5.72
N PHE A 272 -7.73 -4.26 -4.91
CA PHE A 272 -7.53 -2.82 -5.07
C PHE A 272 -6.39 -2.49 -6.06
N SER A 273 -5.97 -3.45 -6.88
CA SER A 273 -4.92 -3.25 -7.91
C SER A 273 -5.27 -2.18 -8.95
N GLN A 274 -6.54 -1.82 -9.08
CA GLN A 274 -7.02 -0.79 -10.02
C GLN A 274 -6.86 0.61 -9.41
N LEU A 275 -6.17 1.50 -10.13
CA LEU A 275 -5.86 2.85 -9.63
C LEU A 275 -7.13 3.64 -9.27
N PRO A 276 -8.21 3.71 -10.08
CA PRO A 276 -9.39 4.50 -9.73
C PRO A 276 -10.06 4.02 -8.44
N ILE A 277 -10.08 2.71 -8.20
CA ILE A 277 -10.66 2.11 -6.98
C ILE A 277 -9.78 2.45 -5.79
N ALA A 278 -8.46 2.25 -5.88
CA ALA A 278 -7.53 2.59 -4.82
C ALA A 278 -7.61 4.08 -4.43
N LEU A 279 -7.70 4.98 -5.42
CA LEU A 279 -7.87 6.42 -5.19
C LEU A 279 -9.23 6.73 -4.54
N ALA A 280 -10.32 6.13 -5.01
CA ALA A 280 -11.65 6.32 -4.45
C ALA A 280 -11.73 5.84 -2.99
N GLU A 281 -11.11 4.70 -2.68
CA GLU A 281 -11.00 4.20 -1.31
C GLU A 281 -10.16 5.12 -0.43
N MET A 282 -8.99 5.56 -0.93
CA MET A 282 -8.08 6.45 -0.19
C MET A 282 -8.73 7.79 0.18
N ARG A 283 -9.70 8.31 -0.61
CA ARG A 283 -10.48 9.52 -0.26
C ARG A 283 -11.21 9.41 1.07
N ASN A 284 -11.70 8.21 1.37
CA ASN A 284 -12.43 7.93 2.59
C ASN A 284 -11.51 7.52 3.74
N ARG A 285 -10.18 7.58 3.55
CA ARG A 285 -9.20 7.25 4.57
C ARG A 285 -8.60 8.48 5.24
N VAL A 286 -8.22 8.30 6.49
CA VAL A 286 -7.55 9.27 7.35
C VAL A 286 -6.17 8.79 7.74
N SER A 287 -5.28 9.74 8.00
CA SER A 287 -3.91 9.49 8.47
C SER A 287 -3.48 10.57 9.45
N THR A 288 -2.50 10.24 10.29
CA THR A 288 -1.88 11.21 11.20
C THR A 288 -1.01 12.19 10.44
N ASN A 289 -0.13 11.68 9.57
CA ASN A 289 0.58 12.49 8.59
C ASN A 289 -0.16 12.44 7.24
N PRO A 290 -0.55 13.59 6.65
CA PRO A 290 -1.17 13.62 5.33
C PRO A 290 -0.40 12.89 4.22
N VAL A 291 0.95 12.88 4.28
CA VAL A 291 1.82 12.19 3.30
C VAL A 291 1.61 10.68 3.30
N ASP A 292 1.18 10.09 4.43
CA ASP A 292 0.92 8.66 4.54
C ASP A 292 -0.16 8.16 3.57
N ARG A 293 -1.11 9.03 3.19
CA ARG A 293 -2.14 8.68 2.20
C ARG A 293 -1.54 8.43 0.82
N ILE A 294 -0.46 9.13 0.49
CA ILE A 294 0.27 8.96 -0.76
C ILE A 294 1.18 7.74 -0.66
N ALA A 295 1.93 7.62 0.45
CA ALA A 295 2.82 6.49 0.66
C ALA A 295 2.06 5.15 0.72
N GLY A 296 0.87 5.13 1.33
CA GLY A 296 -0.02 3.95 1.40
C GLY A 296 -0.63 3.51 0.07
N LEU A 297 -0.54 4.33 -0.99
CA LEU A 297 -0.93 3.93 -2.35
C LEU A 297 0.18 3.17 -3.08
N ALA A 298 1.44 3.36 -2.71
CA ALA A 298 2.58 2.92 -3.53
C ALA A 298 2.58 1.41 -3.84
N PHE A 299 2.17 0.57 -2.89
CA PHE A 299 2.08 -0.88 -3.11
C PHE A 299 0.80 -1.33 -3.81
N LEU A 300 -0.29 -0.56 -3.71
CA LEU A 300 -1.56 -0.87 -4.39
C LEU A 300 -1.41 -0.68 -5.90
N LEU A 301 -0.56 0.26 -6.32
CA LEU A 301 -0.33 0.61 -7.72
C LEU A 301 0.78 -0.21 -8.39
N TRP A 302 1.17 -1.35 -7.81
CA TRP A 302 2.08 -2.35 -8.38
C TRP A 302 3.36 -1.81 -9.04
N SER A 303 3.87 -0.69 -8.53
CA SER A 303 4.98 0.01 -9.16
C SER A 303 6.30 -0.77 -8.96
N LYS A 304 7.10 -0.89 -10.03
CA LYS A 304 8.41 -1.58 -9.96
C LYS A 304 9.39 -0.89 -9.01
N SER A 305 9.18 0.40 -8.79
CA SER A 305 9.89 1.26 -7.86
C SER A 305 8.89 2.14 -7.14
N ILE A 306 9.23 2.66 -5.98
CA ILE A 306 8.36 3.55 -5.20
C ILE A 306 9.17 4.74 -4.67
N PRO A 307 8.54 5.89 -4.37
CA PRO A 307 9.26 7.03 -3.80
C PRO A 307 9.73 6.73 -2.37
N ALA A 308 10.87 7.31 -1.99
CA ALA A 308 11.32 7.32 -0.60
C ALA A 308 10.38 8.18 0.26
N TYR A 309 10.22 7.81 1.53
CA TYR A 309 9.36 8.55 2.45
C TYR A 309 10.09 9.75 3.04
N TYR A 310 9.43 10.90 2.97
CA TYR A 310 9.86 12.13 3.63
C TYR A 310 8.67 12.73 4.37
N GLU A 311 8.71 12.65 5.69
CA GLU A 311 7.60 13.06 6.56
C GLU A 311 7.14 14.50 6.31
N ARG A 312 8.07 15.39 5.98
CA ARG A 312 7.85 16.83 5.76
C ARG A 312 7.69 17.20 4.28
N ALA A 313 7.55 16.23 3.38
CA ALA A 313 7.30 16.53 1.98
C ALA A 313 5.97 17.25 1.81
N SER A 314 5.89 18.12 0.80
CA SER A 314 4.58 18.62 0.38
C SER A 314 3.78 17.47 -0.24
N LEU A 315 2.46 17.54 -0.14
CA LEU A 315 1.59 16.51 -0.71
C LEU A 315 1.74 16.42 -2.23
N GLU A 316 1.89 17.55 -2.92
CA GLU A 316 2.04 17.54 -4.37
C GLU A 316 3.41 16.99 -4.79
N ASP A 317 4.49 17.25 -4.04
CA ASP A 317 5.80 16.67 -4.34
C ASP A 317 5.79 15.14 -4.14
N ALA A 318 5.19 14.68 -3.04
CA ALA A 318 5.05 13.25 -2.77
C ALA A 318 4.18 12.56 -3.83
N TRP A 319 3.06 13.18 -4.22
CA TRP A 319 2.18 12.68 -5.28
C TRP A 319 2.89 12.64 -6.63
N THR A 320 3.61 13.71 -6.99
CA THR A 320 4.42 13.78 -8.20
C THR A 320 5.46 12.66 -8.24
N ALA A 321 6.17 12.45 -7.13
CA ALA A 321 7.16 11.37 -7.02
C ALA A 321 6.52 9.98 -7.18
N LEU A 322 5.32 9.77 -6.64
CA LEU A 322 4.56 8.53 -6.84
C LEU A 322 4.15 8.35 -8.30
N VAL A 323 3.58 9.38 -8.95
CA VAL A 323 3.17 9.32 -10.37
C VAL A 323 4.35 9.03 -11.29
N HIS A 324 5.52 9.61 -11.03
CA HIS A 324 6.74 9.31 -11.78
C HIS A 324 7.20 7.86 -11.61
N SER A 325 6.86 7.22 -10.48
CA SER A 325 7.23 5.85 -10.14
C SER A 325 6.26 4.80 -10.69
N MET A 326 5.04 5.21 -11.05
CA MET A 326 3.99 4.34 -11.61
C MET A 326 4.46 3.66 -12.90
N ASP A 327 3.97 2.45 -13.12
CA ASP A 327 4.14 1.78 -14.41
C ASP A 327 3.29 2.48 -15.49
N LYS A 328 3.56 2.13 -16.76
CA LYS A 328 2.92 2.78 -17.91
C LYS A 328 1.39 2.61 -17.95
N HIS A 329 0.85 1.51 -17.44
CA HIS A 329 -0.60 1.26 -17.44
C HIS A 329 -1.27 2.07 -16.33
N SER A 330 -0.71 2.08 -15.12
CA SER A 330 -1.19 2.95 -14.02
C SER A 330 -1.20 4.43 -14.43
N ARG A 331 -0.19 4.90 -15.17
CA ARG A 331 -0.20 6.29 -15.70
C ARG A 331 -1.29 6.51 -16.73
N ALA A 332 -1.54 5.54 -17.62
CA ALA A 332 -2.64 5.62 -18.58
C ALA A 332 -4.01 5.65 -17.87
N GLU A 333 -4.20 4.82 -16.84
CA GLU A 333 -5.39 4.88 -16.00
C GLU A 333 -5.56 6.28 -15.39
N LEU A 334 -4.50 6.86 -14.83
CA LEU A 334 -4.53 8.20 -14.25
C LEU A 334 -4.95 9.27 -15.28
N PHE A 335 -4.46 9.15 -16.51
CA PHE A 335 -4.76 10.06 -17.60
C PHE A 335 -6.25 10.09 -17.97
N VAL A 336 -6.96 8.96 -17.85
CA VAL A 336 -8.41 8.87 -18.09
C VAL A 336 -9.26 9.05 -16.81
N THR A 337 -8.67 8.99 -15.62
CA THR A 337 -9.42 8.98 -14.35
C THR A 337 -10.01 10.36 -14.02
N CYS A 338 -9.25 11.44 -14.19
CA CYS A 338 -9.73 12.79 -13.87
C CYS A 338 -10.22 13.50 -15.14
N ALA A 339 -11.47 13.98 -15.12
CA ALA A 339 -12.04 14.69 -16.26
C ALA A 339 -11.35 16.05 -16.50
N GLU A 340 -11.07 16.80 -15.43
CA GLU A 340 -10.42 18.11 -15.55
C GLU A 340 -8.94 17.95 -15.94
N PRO A 341 -8.37 18.93 -16.68
CA PRO A 341 -6.93 18.95 -16.91
C PRO A 341 -6.20 19.28 -15.61
N GLY A 342 -4.96 18.82 -15.50
CA GLY A 342 -4.11 19.08 -14.35
C GLY A 342 -3.93 20.58 -14.07
N ASP A 343 -3.97 20.94 -12.78
CA ASP A 343 -3.75 22.31 -12.29
C ASP A 343 -2.33 22.55 -11.75
N GLY A 344 -1.57 21.50 -11.45
CA GLY A 344 -0.17 21.55 -11.00
C GLY A 344 0.88 21.83 -12.10
N GLY A 345 0.52 22.58 -13.15
CA GLY A 345 1.39 22.90 -14.29
C GLY A 345 1.43 21.85 -15.40
N ILE A 346 1.43 20.55 -15.07
CA ILE A 346 1.31 19.45 -16.06
C ILE A 346 -0.17 19.15 -16.29
N LYS A 347 -0.64 19.26 -17.55
CA LYS A 347 -2.08 19.17 -17.88
C LYS A 347 -2.63 17.75 -17.98
N TRP A 348 -1.80 16.75 -18.26
CA TRP A 348 -2.28 15.38 -18.50
C TRP A 348 -2.65 14.64 -17.20
N ARG A 349 -1.87 14.85 -16.13
CA ARG A 349 -2.10 14.24 -14.81
C ARG A 349 -2.80 15.21 -13.86
N PRO A 350 -3.70 14.72 -13.00
CA PRO A 350 -4.29 15.55 -11.95
C PRO A 350 -3.30 15.80 -10.80
N SER A 351 -3.47 16.91 -10.09
CA SER A 351 -2.83 17.13 -8.79
C SER A 351 -3.41 16.23 -7.71
N TRP A 352 -2.72 16.14 -6.56
CA TRP A 352 -3.25 15.42 -5.41
C TRP A 352 -4.60 15.97 -4.94
N GLU A 353 -4.76 17.29 -4.97
CA GLU A 353 -6.01 17.95 -4.59
C GLU A 353 -7.15 17.55 -5.54
N GLN A 354 -6.92 17.57 -6.86
CA GLN A 354 -7.91 17.12 -7.83
C GLN A 354 -8.30 15.65 -7.61
N VAL A 355 -7.31 14.79 -7.33
CA VAL A 355 -7.52 13.37 -7.01
C VAL A 355 -8.30 13.17 -5.71
N MET A 356 -8.35 14.16 -4.81
CA MET A 356 -9.11 14.05 -3.57
C MET A 356 -10.49 14.69 -3.63
N MET A 357 -10.64 15.75 -4.43
CA MET A 357 -11.83 16.62 -4.39
C MET A 357 -12.75 16.48 -5.60
N LYS A 358 -12.22 16.12 -6.77
CA LYS A 358 -13.01 16.08 -8.02
C LYS A 358 -13.64 14.70 -8.23
N PRO A 359 -14.77 14.55 -8.92
CA PRO A 359 -15.27 13.22 -9.27
C PRO A 359 -14.22 12.45 -10.10
N LEU A 360 -13.89 11.22 -9.70
CA LEU A 360 -13.13 10.30 -10.56
C LEU A 360 -14.13 9.62 -11.50
N LEU A 361 -13.76 9.51 -12.77
CA LEU A 361 -14.51 8.71 -13.70
C LEU A 361 -14.35 7.23 -13.34
N PRO A 362 -15.41 6.41 -13.51
CA PRO A 362 -15.35 4.99 -13.21
C PRO A 362 -14.27 4.30 -14.05
N TYR A 363 -13.80 3.15 -13.56
CA TYR A 363 -12.79 2.33 -14.22
C TYR A 363 -13.19 1.95 -15.65
N TRP A 364 -12.19 1.96 -16.54
CA TRP A 364 -12.31 1.52 -17.93
C TRP A 364 -11.32 0.39 -18.10
N ALA A 365 -11.81 -0.78 -18.50
CA ALA A 365 -10.99 -1.99 -18.52
C ALA A 365 -9.88 -1.90 -19.58
N ASP A 366 -8.68 -2.29 -19.14
CA ASP A 366 -7.52 -2.70 -19.95
C ASP A 366 -7.18 -1.74 -21.09
N LEU A 367 -6.62 -0.57 -20.72
CA LEU A 367 -6.09 0.37 -21.71
C LEU A 367 -4.93 -0.31 -22.46
N GLY A 368 -5.16 -0.69 -23.71
CA GLY A 368 -4.17 -1.38 -24.54
C GLY A 368 -2.87 -0.59 -24.77
N GLU A 369 -2.88 0.72 -24.52
CA GLU A 369 -1.75 1.64 -24.67
C GLU A 369 -1.35 2.22 -23.30
N GLY A 370 -0.04 2.22 -23.01
CA GLY A 370 0.51 2.77 -21.78
C GLY A 370 1.11 4.15 -21.99
N ILE A 371 1.19 4.95 -20.92
CA ILE A 371 1.93 6.22 -20.93
C ILE A 371 3.37 5.96 -20.50
N ASP A 372 4.28 6.05 -21.46
CA ASP A 372 5.71 5.88 -21.27
C ASP A 372 6.37 7.16 -20.76
N ARG A 373 7.51 6.98 -20.10
CA ARG A 373 8.33 8.05 -19.56
C ARG A 373 9.77 7.60 -19.52
N ASN A 374 10.69 8.49 -19.87
CA ASN A 374 12.11 8.25 -19.73
C ASN A 374 12.52 8.47 -18.27
N GLU A 375 13.37 7.62 -17.72
CA GLU A 375 13.86 7.75 -16.33
C GLU A 375 14.67 9.04 -16.09
N THR A 376 15.16 9.67 -17.16
CA THR A 376 15.98 10.89 -17.13
C THR A 376 15.26 12.13 -17.67
N GLY A 377 14.03 11.98 -18.18
CA GLY A 377 13.27 13.04 -18.82
C GLY A 377 12.03 13.44 -18.03
N ASP A 378 11.62 14.69 -18.22
CA ASP A 378 10.38 15.24 -17.65
C ASP A 378 9.16 15.10 -18.59
N GLU A 379 9.35 14.45 -19.74
CA GLU A 379 8.32 14.29 -20.76
C GLU A 379 7.72 12.87 -20.69
N ASP A 380 6.39 12.83 -20.64
CA ASP A 380 5.57 11.63 -20.79
C ASP A 380 5.07 11.55 -22.24
N TRP A 381 5.02 10.35 -22.82
CA TRP A 381 4.52 10.13 -24.19
C TRP A 381 3.71 8.84 -24.30
N CYS A 382 2.92 8.73 -25.35
CA CYS A 382 2.11 7.56 -25.64
C CYS A 382 2.04 7.40 -27.16
N ASP A 383 2.21 6.18 -27.66
CA ASP A 383 1.96 5.84 -29.06
C ASP A 383 0.47 5.52 -29.23
N ALA A 384 -0.34 6.57 -29.12
CA ALA A 384 -1.78 6.45 -29.14
C ALA A 384 -2.38 6.85 -30.46
N ARG A 385 -3.38 6.08 -30.90
CA ARG A 385 -4.16 6.46 -32.08
C ARG A 385 -4.98 7.70 -31.77
N CYS A 386 -4.88 8.68 -32.67
CA CYS A 386 -5.60 9.94 -32.51
C CYS A 386 -6.29 10.39 -33.79
N ILE A 387 -7.37 11.15 -33.63
CA ILE A 387 -8.20 11.67 -34.71
C ILE A 387 -8.63 13.10 -34.40
N LYS A 388 -8.61 13.97 -35.39
CA LYS A 388 -9.02 15.37 -35.24
C LYS A 388 -10.48 15.52 -35.64
N GLY A 389 -11.27 16.23 -34.85
CA GLY A 389 -12.69 16.42 -35.13
C GLY A 389 -13.30 17.55 -34.31
N PHE A 390 -14.48 18.01 -34.75
CA PHE A 390 -15.25 19.06 -34.11
C PHE A 390 -16.14 18.47 -33.00
N VAL A 391 -16.02 19.01 -31.78
CA VAL A 391 -16.88 18.66 -30.65
C VAL A 391 -18.05 19.64 -30.59
N GLN A 392 -19.28 19.10 -30.56
CA GLN A 392 -20.51 19.88 -30.49
C GLN A 392 -21.40 19.40 -29.33
N GLY A 393 -22.12 20.32 -28.67
CA GLY A 393 -23.16 19.97 -27.69
C GLY A 393 -22.68 19.72 -26.26
N LEU A 394 -21.40 19.97 -25.95
CA LEU A 394 -20.84 19.81 -24.59
C LEU A 394 -20.50 21.13 -23.89
N ALA A 395 -20.83 22.28 -24.48
CA ALA A 395 -20.49 23.59 -23.92
C ALA A 395 -21.41 24.01 -22.76
N VAL A 396 -22.69 23.68 -22.84
CA VAL A 396 -23.70 24.07 -21.84
C VAL A 396 -23.66 23.09 -20.67
N VAL A 397 -23.61 23.61 -19.44
CA VAL A 397 -23.62 22.80 -18.22
C VAL A 397 -25.04 22.73 -17.66
N GLU A 398 -25.73 21.64 -17.94
CA GLU A 398 -27.04 21.30 -17.35
C GLU A 398 -26.88 20.20 -16.28
N GLY A 399 -27.95 19.88 -15.54
CA GLY A 399 -27.93 18.81 -14.54
C GLY A 399 -27.87 17.42 -15.19
N GLY A 400 -26.86 16.62 -14.85
CA GLY A 400 -26.71 15.24 -15.33
C GLY A 400 -25.54 15.07 -16.31
N ASP A 401 -25.58 13.97 -17.06
CA ASP A 401 -24.63 13.67 -18.13
C ASP A 401 -24.90 14.56 -19.34
N ARG A 402 -23.84 15.12 -19.93
CA ARG A 402 -23.96 15.99 -21.11
C ARG A 402 -23.67 15.19 -22.37
N HIS A 403 -24.56 15.28 -23.35
CA HIS A 403 -24.49 14.51 -24.58
C HIS A 403 -24.19 15.43 -25.76
N GLY A 404 -23.24 15.02 -26.59
CA GLY A 404 -22.79 15.78 -27.73
C GLY A 404 -22.47 14.88 -28.91
N LYS A 405 -21.84 15.50 -29.92
CA LYS A 405 -21.34 14.82 -31.10
C LYS A 405 -19.87 15.14 -31.33
N PHE A 406 -19.10 14.14 -31.72
CA PHE A 406 -17.78 14.30 -32.28
C PHE A 406 -17.87 14.09 -33.79
N ILE A 407 -17.54 15.12 -34.56
CA ILE A 407 -17.72 15.16 -36.01
C ILE A 407 -16.34 15.16 -36.67
N VAL A 408 -16.09 14.17 -37.53
CA VAL A 408 -14.83 14.05 -38.27
C VAL A 408 -15.13 14.16 -39.75
N ASP A 409 -14.38 15.03 -40.42
CA ASP A 409 -14.40 15.13 -41.88
C ASP A 409 -13.31 14.23 -42.46
N ARG A 410 -13.70 13.29 -43.31
CA ARG A 410 -12.83 12.31 -43.98
C ARG A 410 -13.11 12.34 -45.49
N ASP A 411 -12.16 11.84 -46.27
CA ASP A 411 -12.27 11.82 -47.73
C ASP A 411 -13.48 11.02 -48.24
N ASP A 412 -13.98 10.06 -47.45
CA ASP A 412 -15.16 9.22 -47.72
C ASP A 412 -16.48 9.77 -47.13
N GLY A 413 -16.42 10.88 -46.37
CA GLY A 413 -17.59 11.59 -45.86
C GLY A 413 -17.45 12.09 -44.42
N ILE A 414 -18.57 12.60 -43.89
CA ILE A 414 -18.64 13.14 -42.52
C ILE A 414 -19.08 12.05 -41.55
N TRP A 415 -18.20 11.69 -40.63
CA TRP A 415 -18.46 10.71 -39.60
C TRP A 415 -18.91 11.40 -38.30
N GLN A 416 -19.96 10.90 -37.66
CA GLN A 416 -20.52 11.47 -36.42
C GLN A 416 -20.61 10.43 -35.32
N PHE A 417 -20.01 10.74 -34.18
CA PHE A 417 -19.98 9.86 -33.01
C PHE A 417 -20.71 10.48 -31.84
N LYS A 418 -21.45 9.66 -31.09
CA LYS A 418 -22.12 10.10 -29.88
C LYS A 418 -21.12 10.12 -28.73
N ILE A 419 -20.95 11.29 -28.12
CA ILE A 419 -20.08 11.49 -26.98
C ILE A 419 -20.87 11.92 -25.75
N THR A 420 -20.42 11.48 -24.59
CA THR A 420 -21.04 11.77 -23.29
C THR A 420 -19.97 12.25 -22.31
N ALA A 421 -20.20 13.40 -21.69
CA ALA A 421 -19.40 13.93 -20.60
C ALA A 421 -20.14 13.70 -19.27
N ALA A 422 -19.71 12.72 -18.49
CA ALA A 422 -20.26 12.40 -17.16
C ALA A 422 -19.71 13.31 -16.05
N HIS A 423 -19.47 14.58 -16.36
CA HIS A 423 -18.86 15.57 -15.48
C HIS A 423 -19.33 16.99 -15.83
N LYS A 424 -19.17 17.92 -14.89
CA LYS A 424 -19.64 19.32 -15.00
C LYS A 424 -18.65 20.27 -15.68
N TYR A 425 -17.40 19.86 -15.89
CA TYR A 425 -16.39 20.72 -16.53
C TYR A 425 -16.77 21.06 -17.99
N PRO A 426 -17.03 22.33 -18.34
CA PRO A 426 -17.51 22.72 -19.66
C PRO A 426 -16.47 22.45 -20.75
N ILE A 427 -16.94 21.98 -21.91
CA ILE A 427 -16.08 21.72 -23.07
C ILE A 427 -16.62 22.59 -24.20
N PRO A 428 -15.95 23.72 -24.53
CA PRO A 428 -16.37 24.59 -25.61
C PRO A 428 -16.46 23.84 -26.95
N GLU A 429 -17.38 24.26 -27.81
CA GLU A 429 -17.44 23.74 -29.17
C GLU A 429 -16.22 24.23 -29.96
N ASP A 430 -15.37 23.30 -30.38
CA ASP A 430 -14.13 23.59 -31.08
C ASP A 430 -13.62 22.30 -31.73
N ILE A 431 -12.53 22.42 -32.49
CA ILE A 431 -11.80 21.30 -33.05
C ILE A 431 -10.80 20.78 -32.03
N TYR A 432 -10.95 19.52 -31.64
CA TYR A 432 -10.06 18.82 -30.72
C TYR A 432 -9.41 17.63 -31.41
N THR A 433 -8.29 17.20 -30.83
CA THR A 433 -7.72 15.89 -31.07
C THR A 433 -8.25 14.94 -30.01
N LEU A 434 -8.82 13.82 -30.46
CA LEU A 434 -9.31 12.74 -29.63
C LEU A 434 -8.28 11.61 -29.64
N ILE A 435 -7.81 11.23 -28.47
CA ILE A 435 -7.06 10.00 -28.21
C ILE A 435 -8.06 8.98 -27.69
N TYR A 436 -8.08 7.79 -28.29
CA TYR A 436 -8.95 6.70 -27.85
C TYR A 436 -8.11 5.53 -27.38
N PHE A 437 -8.52 4.94 -26.27
CA PHE A 437 -7.91 3.72 -25.76
C PHE A 437 -8.84 2.56 -26.08
N PHE A 438 -8.27 1.46 -26.57
CA PHE A 438 -9.02 0.22 -26.76
C PHE A 438 -9.46 -0.30 -25.39
N CYS A 439 -10.77 -0.46 -25.20
CA CYS A 439 -11.33 -1.21 -24.07
C CYS A 439 -12.06 -2.44 -24.61
N ASN A 440 -12.08 -3.54 -23.85
CA ASN A 440 -12.77 -4.77 -24.24
C ASN A 440 -14.31 -4.67 -24.13
N ASP A 441 -14.84 -3.57 -23.60
CA ASP A 441 -16.28 -3.35 -23.35
C ASP A 441 -16.90 -2.29 -24.30
N ASP A 442 -18.23 -2.30 -24.42
CA ASP A 442 -19.05 -1.42 -25.28
C ASP A 442 -18.94 0.10 -25.00
N SER A 443 -18.12 0.52 -24.03
CA SER A 443 -17.85 1.93 -23.72
C SER A 443 -16.36 2.23 -23.74
N ASN A 444 -15.91 3.02 -24.72
CA ASN A 444 -14.50 3.40 -24.87
C ASN A 444 -14.20 4.74 -24.20
N ALA A 445 -13.12 4.76 -23.41
CA ALA A 445 -12.60 5.98 -22.79
C ALA A 445 -11.90 6.79 -23.87
N CYS A 446 -12.25 8.06 -23.97
CA CYS A 446 -11.60 8.96 -24.92
C CYS A 446 -11.10 10.20 -24.19
N VAL A 447 -9.88 10.61 -24.48
CA VAL A 447 -9.31 11.85 -23.97
C VAL A 447 -9.25 12.84 -25.11
N ILE A 448 -9.88 13.99 -24.92
CA ILE A 448 -9.81 15.09 -25.86
C ILE A 448 -8.78 16.11 -25.40
N GLY A 449 -8.13 16.74 -26.37
CA GLY A 449 -7.11 17.74 -26.12
C GLY A 449 -6.77 18.55 -27.36
N ARG A 450 -5.83 19.47 -27.20
CA ARG A 450 -5.30 20.29 -28.29
C ARG A 450 -3.98 19.68 -28.77
N SER A 451 -3.88 19.46 -30.07
CA SER A 451 -2.60 19.16 -30.70
C SER A 451 -1.76 20.44 -30.80
N LEU A 452 -0.52 20.35 -30.33
CA LEU A 452 0.47 21.41 -30.34
C LEU A 452 1.63 21.02 -31.27
N PRO A 453 2.41 22.00 -31.78
CA PRO A 453 3.58 21.71 -32.61
C PRO A 453 4.56 20.73 -31.95
N GLY A 454 5.20 19.90 -32.78
CA GLY A 454 6.16 18.90 -32.30
C GLY A 454 5.52 17.64 -31.71
N GLY A 455 4.29 17.31 -32.12
CA GLY A 455 3.60 16.09 -31.64
C GLY A 455 3.11 16.17 -30.20
N ARG A 456 3.05 17.37 -29.61
CA ARG A 456 2.63 17.58 -28.24
C ARG A 456 1.11 17.58 -28.12
N PHE A 457 0.60 17.09 -27.00
CA PHE A 457 -0.82 17.02 -26.71
C PHE A 457 -1.12 17.68 -25.36
N GLU A 458 -2.03 18.66 -25.37
CA GLU A 458 -2.55 19.28 -24.16
C GLU A 458 -3.94 18.73 -23.85
N LYS A 459 -4.05 17.93 -22.79
CA LYS A 459 -5.34 17.39 -22.33
C LYS A 459 -6.32 18.52 -22.01
N VAL A 460 -7.55 18.36 -22.48
CA VAL A 460 -8.69 19.24 -22.17
C VAL A 460 -9.71 18.53 -21.29
N SER A 461 -10.14 17.32 -21.67
CA SER A 461 -11.12 16.56 -20.89
C SER A 461 -11.15 15.07 -21.25
N VAL A 462 -11.89 14.29 -20.46
CA VAL A 462 -12.18 12.86 -20.72
C VAL A 462 -13.67 12.67 -21.02
N LEU A 463 -13.99 11.82 -21.98
CA LEU A 463 -15.33 11.56 -22.49
C LEU A 463 -15.61 10.06 -22.65
N LYS A 464 -16.90 9.72 -22.68
CA LYS A 464 -17.44 8.43 -23.14
C LYS A 464 -17.86 8.54 -24.59
N MET A 465 -17.50 7.54 -25.40
CA MET A 465 -17.97 7.44 -26.77
C MET A 465 -18.74 6.13 -26.94
N SER A 466 -19.92 6.19 -27.56
CA SER A 466 -20.78 5.02 -27.83
C SER A 466 -20.83 4.71 -29.33
N ASN A 467 -21.09 3.43 -29.66
CA ASN A 467 -21.21 2.90 -31.03
C ASN A 467 -19.93 3.01 -31.87
N TRP A 468 -18.85 2.37 -31.44
CA TRP A 468 -17.58 2.36 -32.16
C TRP A 468 -17.19 0.92 -32.55
N ASN A 469 -17.45 0.53 -33.80
CA ASN A 469 -16.93 -0.73 -34.38
C ASN A 469 -15.61 -0.43 -35.11
N LEU A 470 -14.49 -0.78 -34.47
CA LEU A 470 -13.13 -0.47 -34.94
C LEU A 470 -12.64 -1.23 -36.18
N ARG A 471 -13.43 -2.17 -36.70
CA ARG A 471 -13.03 -2.89 -37.93
C ARG A 471 -13.05 -1.99 -39.16
N ASP A 472 -13.78 -0.87 -39.12
CA ASP A 472 -14.00 -0.03 -40.29
C ASP A 472 -12.94 1.09 -40.47
N ILE A 473 -11.96 1.20 -39.56
CA ILE A 473 -10.92 2.27 -39.59
C ILE A 473 -9.51 1.68 -39.73
N THR A 474 -9.37 0.35 -39.79
CA THR A 474 -8.05 -0.31 -39.90
C THR A 474 -7.60 -0.62 -41.32
N GLU A 475 -8.36 -0.25 -42.35
CA GLU A 475 -7.85 -0.26 -43.72
C GLU A 475 -7.29 1.13 -44.06
N GLU A 476 -6.00 1.29 -43.74
CA GLU A 476 -4.96 2.00 -44.50
C GLU A 476 -4.02 2.88 -43.66
N HIS A 477 -2.79 2.93 -44.18
CA HIS A 477 -1.47 3.04 -43.53
C HIS A 477 -1.09 4.37 -42.88
#